data_AF-A0A7X4HMR2-F1
#
_entry.id   AF-A0A7X4HMR2-F1
#
_cell.length_a   1.000
_cell.length_b   1.000
_cell.length_c   1.000
_cell.angle_alpha   90.00
_cell.angle_beta   90.00
_cell.angle_gamma   90.00
#
_symmetry.space_group_name_H-M   'P 1'
#
loop_
_entity.id
_entity.type
_entity.pdbx_description
1 polymer ?
#
loop_
_entity_poly.entity_id
_entity_poly.type
_entity_poly.pdbx_seq_one_letter_code
_entity_poly.pdbx_strand_id
1 'polypeptide(L)' 'MSSLDAVSRSNIPTLSPGQAVITGVSFAQPVIVQIDKLDEKQQPDSSNSNLIEIWHFRE' A
#
# COMPACT_ATOMS: atom_id res chain seq x y z
N MET A 1 14.19 -16.04 13.53
CA MET A 1 13.03 -16.62 12.82
C MET A 1 12.27 -15.47 12.18
N SER A 2 11.98 -15.58 10.87
CA SER A 2 11.18 -14.58 10.15
C SER A 2 9.71 -14.83 10.44
N SER A 3 8.93 -13.79 10.75
CA SER A 3 7.47 -13.90 10.89
C SER A 3 6.78 -14.10 9.52
N LEU A 4 7.48 -13.80 8.42
CA LEU A 4 7.03 -14.06 7.04
C LEU A 4 7.51 -15.45 6.58
N ASP A 5 6.56 -16.30 6.18
CA ASP A 5 6.81 -17.64 5.65
C ASP A 5 7.23 -17.60 4.17
N ALA A 6 7.73 -18.73 3.66
CA ALA A 6 8.25 -18.80 2.30
C ALA A 6 7.15 -18.65 1.23
N VAL A 7 5.96 -19.19 1.49
CA VAL A 7 4.83 -19.15 0.55
C VAL A 7 4.30 -17.74 0.39
N SER A 8 4.08 -17.00 1.48
CA SER A 8 3.64 -15.60 1.37
C SER A 8 4.69 -14.74 0.68
N ARG A 9 5.98 -14.99 0.94
CA ARG A 9 7.07 -14.26 0.29
C ARG A 9 7.12 -14.46 -1.22
N SER A 10 6.90 -15.69 -1.71
CA SER A 10 6.85 -15.96 -3.15
C SER A 10 5.65 -15.33 -3.84
N ASN A 11 4.57 -15.03 -3.10
CA ASN A 11 3.35 -14.41 -3.63
C ASN A 11 3.37 -12.88 -3.58
N ILE A 12 4.35 -12.23 -2.93
CA ILE A 12 4.43 -10.75 -2.91
C ILE A 12 4.38 -10.13 -4.33
N PRO A 13 5.09 -10.67 -5.34
CA PRO A 13 5.06 -10.09 -6.69
C PRO A 13 3.70 -10.22 -7.40
N THR A 14 2.81 -11.09 -6.94
CA THR A 14 1.52 -11.40 -7.58
C THR A 14 0.33 -10.76 -6.87
N LEU A 15 0.57 -9.96 -5.81
CA LEU A 15 -0.48 -9.25 -5.10
C LEU A 15 -1.16 -8.22 -6.01
N SER A 16 -2.49 -8.23 -6.00
CA SER A 16 -3.29 -7.23 -6.69
C SER A 16 -3.30 -5.89 -5.93
N PRO A 17 -3.62 -4.76 -6.58
CA PRO A 17 -3.76 -3.48 -5.89
C PRO A 17 -4.71 -3.57 -4.67
N GLY A 18 -4.26 -3.00 -3.56
CA GLY A 18 -4.96 -3.09 -2.27
C GLY A 18 -4.74 -4.39 -1.50
N GLN A 19 -4.05 -5.40 -2.05
CA GLN A 19 -3.69 -6.59 -1.27
C GLN A 19 -2.40 -6.38 -0.48
N ALA A 20 -2.36 -6.90 0.75
CA ALA A 20 -1.18 -6.87 1.60
C ALA A 20 -1.03 -8.16 2.41
N VAL A 21 0.23 -8.53 2.71
CA VAL A 21 0.55 -9.60 3.67
C VAL A 21 0.77 -8.95 5.04
N ILE A 22 -0.07 -9.32 6.02
CA ILE A 22 0.09 -8.90 7.41
C ILE A 22 0.74 -10.05 8.18
N THR A 23 1.82 -9.74 8.89
CA THR A 23 2.57 -10.67 9.74
C THR A 23 2.95 -9.99 11.06
N GLY A 24 3.29 -10.75 12.10
CA GLY A 24 3.70 -10.22 13.41
C GLY A 24 2.94 -10.89 14.55
N VAL A 25 2.83 -10.22 15.69
CA VAL A 25 2.15 -10.74 16.89
C VAL A 25 0.63 -10.68 16.81
N SER A 26 0.09 -9.89 15.87
CA SER A 26 -1.36 -9.74 15.70
C SER A 26 -2.03 -11.01 15.19
N PHE A 27 -1.29 -11.91 14.55
CA PHE A 27 -1.80 -13.16 13.98
C PHE A 27 -0.76 -14.29 14.12
N ALA A 28 -1.24 -15.52 14.34
CA ALA A 28 -0.36 -16.68 14.50
C ALA A 28 0.34 -17.10 13.19
N GLN A 29 -0.24 -16.75 12.04
CA GLN A 29 0.32 -16.97 10.71
C GLN A 29 0.16 -15.69 9.86
N PRO A 30 1.01 -15.46 8.85
CA PRO A 30 0.80 -14.41 7.88
C PRO A 30 -0.57 -14.54 7.20
N VAL A 31 -1.26 -13.43 7.05
CA VAL A 31 -2.57 -13.38 6.38
C VAL A 31 -2.51 -12.42 5.20
N ILE A 32 -3.19 -12.77 4.11
CA ILE A 32 -3.40 -11.88 2.97
C ILE A 32 -4.74 -11.18 3.18
N VAL A 33 -4.74 -9.85 3.14
CA VAL A 33 -5.94 -9.04 3.30
C VAL A 33 -6.15 -8.14 2.09
N GLN A 34 -7.41 -7.83 1.79
CA GLN A 34 -7.79 -6.76 0.87
C GLN A 34 -8.01 -5.48 1.70
N ILE A 35 -7.29 -4.43 1.33
CA ILE A 35 -7.41 -3.09 1.88
C ILE A 35 -8.33 -2.31 0.93
N ASP A 36 -9.41 -1.79 1.49
CA ASP A 36 -10.33 -0.94 0.76
C ASP A 36 -9.73 0.46 0.57
N LYS A 37 -10.00 1.07 -0.58
CA LYS A 37 -9.61 2.44 -0.84
C LYS A 37 -10.42 3.37 0.07
N LEU A 38 -9.73 4.30 0.74
CA LEU A 38 -10.39 5.33 1.54
C LEU A 38 -11.19 6.29 0.65
N ASP A 39 -12.28 6.82 1.18
CA ASP A 39 -13.05 7.89 0.54
C ASP A 39 -12.17 9.12 0.30
N GLU A 40 -12.50 9.92 -0.73
CA GLU A 40 -11.69 11.07 -1.12
C GLU A 40 -11.46 12.10 -0.01
N LYS A 41 -12.40 12.18 0.95
CA LYS A 41 -12.33 13.08 2.10
C LYS A 41 -11.41 12.57 3.22
N GLN A 42 -11.04 11.29 3.19
CA GLN A 42 -10.27 10.61 4.23
C GLN A 42 -8.89 10.15 3.75
N GLN A 43 -8.73 9.95 2.43
CA GLN A 43 -7.45 9.58 1.86
C GLN A 43 -6.46 10.75 1.96
N PRO A 44 -5.15 10.47 2.15
CA PRO A 44 -4.12 11.50 1.99
C PRO A 44 -4.08 11.98 0.54
N ASP A 45 -3.67 13.24 0.33
CA ASP A 45 -3.37 13.73 -1.01
C ASP A 45 -2.08 13.08 -1.52
N SER A 46 -2.24 11.95 -2.22
CA SER A 46 -1.17 11.20 -2.87
C SER A 46 -1.16 11.44 -4.38
N SER A 47 -1.83 12.49 -4.86
CA SER A 47 -1.88 12.79 -6.28
C SER A 47 -0.55 13.37 -6.78
N ASN A 48 -0.30 13.26 -8.08
CA ASN A 48 0.88 13.86 -8.68
C ASN A 48 0.74 15.39 -8.67
N SER A 49 1.75 16.08 -8.13
CA SER A 49 1.80 17.54 -8.20
C SER A 49 1.89 18.03 -9.64
N ASN A 50 1.08 19.03 -10.00
CA ASN A 50 1.16 19.67 -11.31
C ASN A 50 2.33 20.66 -11.35
N LEU A 51 3.50 20.18 -11.81
CA LEU A 51 4.72 21.00 -11.85
C LEU A 51 4.60 22.20 -12.81
N ILE A 52 3.81 22.08 -13.88
CA ILE A 52 3.60 23.17 -14.85
C ILE A 52 2.90 24.34 -14.15
N GLU A 53 1.81 24.07 -13.44
CA GLU A 53 1.10 25.10 -12.65
C GLU A 53 2.01 25.72 -11.57
N ILE A 54 2.77 24.89 -10.85
CA ILE A 54 3.66 25.35 -9.78
C ILE A 54 4.76 26.27 -10.31
N TRP A 55 5.33 25.97 -11.49
CA TRP A 55 6.42 26.77 -12.05
C TRP A 55 5.94 28.06 -12.72
N HIS A 56 4.74 28.10 -13.28
CA HIS A 56 4.14 29.33 -13.84
C HIS A 56 3.64 30.32 -12.78
N PHE A 57 3.55 29.91 -11.50
CA PHE A 57 3.25 30.82 -10.38
C PHE A 57 4.34 31.88 -10.13
N ARG A 58 5.46 31.85 -10.87
CA ARG A 58 6.61 32.74 -10.70
C ARG A 58 6.75 33.86 -11.74
N GLU A 59 5.73 34.10 -12.57
CA GLU A 59 5.61 35.32 -13.38
C GLU A 59 4.70 36.35 -12.70
#